data_AF-A0A2I0HMU5-F1
#
_entry.id   AF-A0A2I0HMU5-F1
#
_cell.length_a   1.000
_cell.length_b   1.000
_cell.length_c   1.000
_cell.angle_alpha   90.00
_cell.angle_beta   90.00
_cell.angle_gamma   90.00
#
_symmetry.space_group_name_H-M   'P 1'
#
loop_
_entity.id
_entity.type
_entity.pdbx_description
1 polymer ?
#
loop_
_entity_poly.entity_id
_entity_poly.type
_entity_poly.pdbx_seq_one_letter_code
_entity_poly.pdbx_strand_id
1 'polypeptide(L)'
;MELDLPQARTTLVSQTLQAYYDHISWPFSYHLPMFPPYVFNFTAEYLPLVLETPKKATEVIVLDYASTVDIVMQSMNVVAGIDHPIRLHGYSFFIVRWGFGNFDPETYHLEYNLVDPPRRNTVTIPKNRWATIRFKAENPDV
;
A
#
# COMPACT_ATOMS: atom_id res chain seq x y z
N MET A 1 -3.74 27.25 -31.82
CA MET A 1 -3.81 27.77 -30.44
C MET A 1 -4.00 26.55 -29.57
N GLU A 2 -2.90 25.90 -29.24
CA GLU A 2 -2.86 24.65 -28.50
C GLU A 2 -2.49 25.02 -27.07
N LEU A 3 -3.40 24.75 -26.14
CA LEU A 3 -3.22 25.03 -24.72
C LEU A 3 -2.41 23.88 -24.13
N ASP A 4 -1.13 24.13 -23.91
CA ASP A 4 -0.19 23.23 -23.26
C ASP A 4 -0.50 23.19 -21.75
N LEU A 5 -0.90 22.02 -21.23
CA LEU A 5 -1.19 21.78 -19.82
C LEU A 5 0.08 21.22 -19.15
N PRO A 6 0.67 21.89 -18.14
CA PRO A 6 1.92 21.43 -17.56
C PRO A 6 1.72 20.28 -16.56
N GLN A 7 2.34 19.14 -16.87
CA GLN A 7 3.17 18.31 -15.96
C GLN A 7 2.82 18.35 -14.45
N ALA A 8 1.65 17.84 -14.06
CA ALA A 8 1.26 17.76 -12.64
C ALA A 8 1.73 16.48 -11.91
N ARG A 9 2.41 15.54 -12.58
CA ARG A 9 2.74 14.21 -12.00
C ARG A 9 4.17 14.06 -11.49
N THR A 10 5.12 14.89 -11.93
CA THR A 10 6.55 14.76 -11.59
C THR A 10 6.93 15.59 -10.35
N THR A 11 6.09 16.55 -9.96
CA THR A 11 6.41 17.54 -8.93
C THR A 11 6.28 17.03 -7.48
N LEU A 12 5.44 16.02 -7.21
CA LEU A 12 5.12 15.61 -5.84
C LEU A 12 6.20 14.72 -5.19
N VAL A 13 6.78 13.76 -5.91
CA VAL A 13 7.87 12.92 -5.38
C VAL A 13 9.09 13.77 -5.03
N SER A 14 9.40 14.75 -5.89
CA SER A 14 10.45 15.74 -5.63
C SER A 14 10.16 16.58 -4.40
N GLN A 15 8.90 16.90 -4.08
CA GLN A 15 8.55 17.73 -2.92
C GLN A 15 8.66 16.99 -1.59
N THR A 16 8.24 15.72 -1.50
CA THR A 16 8.35 14.94 -0.26
C THR A 16 9.79 14.62 0.07
N LEU A 17 10.59 14.19 -0.91
CA LEU A 17 12.01 13.91 -0.72
C LEU A 17 12.78 15.17 -0.32
N GLN A 18 12.52 16.29 -1.00
CA GLN A 18 13.15 17.57 -0.68
C GLN A 18 12.76 18.04 0.73
N ALA A 19 11.47 17.99 1.08
CA ALA A 19 11.01 18.38 2.42
C ALA A 19 11.57 17.46 3.53
N TYR A 20 11.78 16.17 3.25
CA TYR A 20 12.48 15.27 4.17
C TYR A 20 13.94 15.70 4.40
N TYR A 21 14.70 15.94 3.32
CA TYR A 21 16.10 16.37 3.41
C TYR A 21 16.27 17.76 4.06
N ASP A 22 15.35 18.68 3.79
CA ASP A 22 15.37 20.05 4.32
C ASP A 22 14.78 20.16 5.74
N HIS A 23 14.37 19.03 6.33
CA HIS A 23 13.72 18.96 7.64
C HIS A 23 12.47 19.85 7.77
N ILE A 24 11.69 19.96 6.70
CA ILE A 24 10.46 20.76 6.66
C ILE A 24 9.28 19.88 7.10
N SER A 25 8.54 20.33 8.12
CA SER A 25 7.41 19.62 8.73
C SER A 25 6.11 19.63 7.90
N TRP A 26 6.11 20.28 6.74
CA TRP A 26 4.99 20.39 5.81
C TRP A 26 5.58 20.18 4.39
N PRO A 27 5.04 19.30 3.53
CA PRO A 27 3.60 19.08 3.30
C PRO A 27 3.04 17.69 3.68
N PHE A 28 3.71 16.93 4.55
CA PHE A 28 3.29 15.58 4.93
C PHE A 28 3.42 15.32 6.44
N SER A 29 2.76 14.27 6.92
CA SER A 29 2.84 13.79 8.30
C SER A 29 3.36 12.35 8.35
N TYR A 30 3.92 11.96 9.49
CA TYR A 30 4.49 10.63 9.74
C TYR A 30 3.47 9.65 10.36
N HIS A 31 2.17 9.94 10.24
CA HIS A 31 1.09 9.24 10.94
C HIS A 31 0.26 8.34 10.01
N LEU A 32 0.87 7.75 8.98
CA LEU A 32 0.21 6.71 8.20
C LEU A 32 -0.08 5.50 9.12
N PRO A 33 -1.35 5.13 9.34
CA PRO A 33 -1.67 4.06 10.26
C PRO A 33 -1.25 2.70 9.70
N MET A 34 -0.62 1.89 10.55
CA MET A 34 -0.17 0.52 10.18
C MET A 34 -1.32 -0.46 9.91
N PHE A 35 -2.50 -0.15 10.43
CA PHE A 35 -3.70 -0.97 10.33
C PHE A 35 -4.89 -0.11 9.90
N PRO A 36 -5.90 -0.69 9.23
CA PRO A 36 -7.10 0.05 8.87
C PRO A 36 -7.78 0.63 10.12
N PRO A 37 -8.18 1.90 10.12
CA PRO A 37 -8.81 2.53 11.29
C PRO A 37 -10.20 1.98 11.60
N TYR A 38 -10.82 1.27 10.65
CA TYR A 38 -12.10 0.59 10.80
C TYR A 38 -11.98 -0.85 10.29
N VAL A 39 -12.30 -1.81 11.15
CA VAL A 39 -12.33 -3.24 10.79
C VAL A 39 -13.79 -3.63 10.54
N PHE A 40 -14.03 -4.23 9.38
CA PHE A 40 -15.33 -4.74 8.96
C PHE A 40 -15.13 -5.91 7.99
N ASN A 41 -16.23 -6.51 7.51
CA ASN A 41 -16.17 -7.50 6.44
C ASN A 41 -15.84 -6.81 5.11
N PHE A 42 -14.56 -6.62 4.80
CA PHE A 42 -14.06 -5.90 3.63
C PHE A 42 -14.59 -6.47 2.31
N THR A 43 -14.85 -7.78 2.26
CA THR A 43 -15.33 -8.50 1.08
C THR A 43 -16.85 -8.76 1.09
N ALA A 44 -17.62 -8.10 1.97
CA ALA A 44 -19.08 -8.21 1.95
C ALA A 44 -19.65 -7.71 0.62
N GLU A 45 -20.76 -8.32 0.17
CA GLU A 45 -21.45 -7.87 -1.05
C GLU A 45 -22.15 -6.52 -0.86
N TYR A 46 -22.73 -6.30 0.33
CA TYR A 46 -23.43 -5.08 0.70
C TYR A 46 -22.69 -4.39 1.85
N LEU A 47 -22.23 -3.17 1.61
CA LEU A 47 -21.55 -2.33 2.61
C LEU A 47 -22.32 -1.03 2.84
N PRO A 48 -22.34 -0.50 4.06
CA PRO A 48 -23.07 0.74 4.36
C PRO A 48 -22.38 1.95 3.71
N LEU A 49 -23.19 2.88 3.20
CA LEU A 49 -22.75 4.10 2.50
C LEU A 49 -21.76 4.95 3.32
N VAL A 50 -21.82 4.88 4.66
CA VAL A 50 -20.90 5.59 5.56
C VAL A 50 -19.42 5.22 5.33
N LEU A 51 -19.13 4.04 4.76
CA LEU A 51 -17.77 3.61 4.44
C LEU A 51 -17.23 4.18 3.13
N GLU A 52 -18.07 4.78 2.28
CA GLU A 52 -17.65 5.26 0.95
C GLU A 52 -16.92 6.61 0.99
N THR A 53 -16.86 7.28 2.14
CA THR A 53 -16.22 8.60 2.25
C THR A 53 -14.78 8.47 2.77
N PRO A 54 -13.75 8.64 1.93
CA PRO A 54 -12.36 8.64 2.38
C PRO A 54 -11.98 9.99 3.00
N LYS A 55 -10.94 9.98 3.85
CA LYS A 55 -10.25 11.20 4.29
C LYS A 55 -9.03 11.45 3.40
N LYS A 56 -8.91 12.65 2.84
CA LYS A 56 -7.69 13.07 2.13
C LYS A 56 -6.60 13.44 3.13
N ALA A 57 -5.39 12.91 2.95
CA ALA A 57 -4.21 13.24 3.74
C ALA A 57 -2.93 12.93 2.94
N THR A 58 -1.81 13.55 3.34
CA THR A 58 -0.46 13.23 2.85
C THR A 58 0.31 12.64 4.02
N GLU A 59 0.31 11.32 4.13
CA GLU A 59 0.92 10.59 5.25
C GLU A 59 1.99 9.63 4.72
N VAL A 60 3.12 9.55 5.43
CA VAL A 60 4.23 8.66 5.10
C VAL A 60 4.49 7.67 6.23
N ILE A 61 5.11 6.56 5.89
CA ILE A 61 5.67 5.60 6.83
C ILE A 61 7.19 5.65 6.70
N VAL A 62 7.90 5.75 7.83
CA VAL A 62 9.35 5.66 7.89
C VAL A 62 9.70 4.24 8.30
N LEU A 63 10.56 3.59 7.52
CA LEU A 63 11.04 2.23 7.79
C LEU A 63 12.51 2.30 8.17
N ASP A 64 12.90 1.49 9.16
CA ASP A 64 14.30 1.35 9.53
C ASP A 64 15.08 0.68 8.39
N TYR A 65 16.28 1.18 8.15
CA TYR A 65 17.17 0.60 7.15
C TYR A 65 17.46 -0.89 7.45
N ALA A 66 17.45 -1.70 6.40
CA ALA A 66 17.63 -3.15 6.44
C ALA A 66 16.56 -3.95 7.21
N SER A 67 15.47 -3.31 7.65
CA SER A 67 14.32 -4.03 8.22
C SER A 67 13.67 -4.95 7.19
N THR A 68 13.14 -6.09 7.66
CA THR A 68 12.28 -6.97 6.85
C THR A 68 10.85 -6.51 7.04
N VAL A 69 10.19 -6.17 5.94
CA VAL A 69 8.86 -5.57 5.95
C VAL A 69 7.89 -6.49 5.24
N ASP A 70 6.79 -6.80 5.93
CA ASP A 70 5.62 -7.45 5.34
C ASP A 70 4.52 -6.41 5.15
N ILE A 71 3.93 -6.36 3.95
CA ILE A 71 2.75 -5.55 3.65
C ILE A 71 1.64 -6.51 3.25
N VAL A 72 0.54 -6.48 4.03
CA VAL A 72 -0.70 -7.17 3.68
C VAL A 72 -1.63 -6.18 3.01
N MET A 73 -2.03 -6.49 1.79
CA MET A 73 -3.00 -5.70 1.02
C MET A 73 -4.31 -6.46 0.93
N GLN A 74 -5.38 -5.87 1.45
CA GLN A 74 -6.74 -6.39 1.45
C GLN A 74 -7.58 -5.66 0.40
N SER A 75 -8.18 -6.38 -0.55
CA SER A 75 -9.21 -5.80 -1.42
C SER A 75 -10.49 -5.51 -0.64
N MET A 76 -11.26 -4.52 -1.09
CA MET A 76 -12.51 -4.12 -0.47
C MET A 76 -13.60 -3.97 -1.54
N ASN A 77 -14.86 -4.20 -1.16
CA ASN A 77 -16.02 -3.98 -2.02
C ASN A 77 -16.67 -2.60 -1.84
N VAL A 78 -16.01 -1.67 -1.14
CA VAL A 78 -16.50 -0.30 -0.93
C VAL A 78 -16.62 0.39 -2.30
N VAL A 79 -17.79 0.95 -2.62
CA VAL A 79 -18.20 1.43 -3.95
C VAL A 79 -18.27 0.33 -5.00
N ALA A 80 -17.16 -0.36 -5.29
CA ALA A 80 -17.09 -1.50 -6.18
C ALA A 80 -15.84 -2.35 -5.90
N GLY A 81 -16.02 -3.67 -5.78
CA GLY A 81 -14.89 -4.60 -5.75
C GLY A 81 -14.30 -4.79 -7.13
N ILE A 82 -13.04 -4.41 -7.31
CA ILE A 82 -12.28 -4.54 -8.55
C ILE A 82 -10.85 -5.04 -8.28
N ASP A 83 -10.12 -5.37 -9.34
CA ASP A 83 -8.73 -5.77 -9.25
C ASP A 83 -7.81 -4.54 -9.22
N HIS A 84 -6.82 -4.56 -8.32
CA HIS A 84 -5.89 -3.44 -8.15
C HIS A 84 -4.43 -3.87 -8.35
N PRO A 85 -3.76 -3.42 -9.42
CA PRO A 85 -2.31 -3.57 -9.57
C PRO A 85 -1.59 -2.52 -8.70
N ILE A 86 -0.89 -2.97 -7.66
CA ILE A 86 -0.11 -2.13 -6.75
C ILE A 86 1.38 -2.27 -7.06
N ARG A 87 2.05 -1.14 -7.29
CA ARG A 87 3.50 -1.06 -7.54
C ARG A 87 4.20 -0.40 -6.37
N LEU A 88 5.34 -0.97 -5.96
CA LEU A 88 6.24 -0.35 -4.99
C LEU A 88 7.44 0.24 -5.74
N HIS A 89 7.64 1.55 -5.64
CA HIS A 89 8.82 2.20 -6.21
C HIS A 89 10.07 1.84 -5.39
N GLY A 90 11.25 1.83 -6.03
CA GLY A 90 12.53 1.55 -5.36
C GLY A 90 12.76 0.09 -4.95
N TYR A 91 11.76 -0.80 -5.06
CA TYR A 91 11.85 -2.18 -4.58
C TYR A 91 11.28 -3.19 -5.57
N SER A 92 11.87 -4.39 -5.55
CA SER A 92 11.14 -5.62 -5.87
C SER A 92 10.93 -6.40 -4.57
N PHE A 93 9.82 -7.11 -4.49
CA PHE A 93 9.34 -7.82 -3.32
C PHE A 93 8.97 -9.27 -3.69
N PHE A 94 8.89 -10.12 -2.68
CA PHE A 94 8.39 -11.49 -2.79
C PHE A 94 6.91 -11.51 -2.43
N ILE A 95 6.07 -12.14 -3.26
CA ILE A 95 4.67 -12.40 -2.88
C ILE A 95 4.65 -13.71 -2.11
N VAL A 96 4.57 -13.63 -0.78
CA VAL A 96 4.76 -14.78 0.12
C VAL A 96 3.46 -15.51 0.44
N ARG A 97 2.32 -14.82 0.32
CA ARG A 97 1.00 -15.44 0.53
C ARG A 97 -0.09 -14.65 -0.17
N TRP A 98 -1.21 -15.32 -0.44
CA TRP A 98 -2.45 -14.73 -0.86
C TRP A 98 -3.61 -15.58 -0.38
N GLY A 99 -4.80 -15.00 -0.33
CA GLY A 99 -6.00 -15.72 0.08
C GLY A 99 -7.26 -15.08 -0.46
N PHE A 100 -8.37 -15.78 -0.23
CA PHE A 100 -9.72 -15.28 -0.51
C PHE A 100 -10.33 -14.65 0.74
N GLY A 101 -11.33 -13.80 0.55
CA GLY A 101 -12.08 -13.17 1.62
C GLY A 101 -11.26 -12.12 2.37
N ASN A 102 -11.53 -12.02 3.67
CA ASN A 102 -10.80 -11.14 4.57
C ASN A 102 -9.55 -11.84 5.09
N PHE A 103 -8.45 -11.11 5.11
CA PHE A 103 -7.23 -11.52 5.78
C PHE A 103 -7.48 -11.73 7.28
N ASP A 104 -6.95 -12.82 7.81
CA ASP A 104 -6.98 -13.14 9.23
C ASP A 104 -5.59 -12.89 9.85
N PRO A 105 -5.46 -11.84 10.69
CA PRO A 105 -4.18 -11.49 11.30
C PRO A 105 -3.71 -12.50 12.35
N GLU A 106 -4.55 -13.42 12.82
CA GLU A 106 -4.12 -14.44 13.78
C GLU A 106 -3.40 -15.60 13.08
N THR A 107 -3.74 -15.85 11.81
CA THR A 107 -3.19 -16.95 11.02
C THR A 107 -2.20 -16.48 9.96
N TYR A 108 -1.78 -15.21 9.99
CA TYR A 108 -0.99 -14.61 8.91
C TYR A 108 0.32 -15.35 8.61
N HIS A 109 1.05 -15.76 9.66
CA HIS A 109 2.36 -16.40 9.56
C HIS A 109 2.28 -17.89 9.19
N LEU A 110 1.09 -18.48 9.28
CA LEU A 110 0.85 -19.83 8.79
C LEU A 110 0.90 -19.78 7.26
N GLU A 111 1.64 -20.71 6.65
CA GLU A 111 1.63 -20.95 5.19
C GLU A 111 2.27 -19.89 4.29
N TYR A 112 3.24 -19.10 4.79
CA TYR A 112 4.07 -18.31 3.86
C TYR A 112 4.88 -19.24 2.95
N ASN A 113 4.86 -18.98 1.65
CA ASN A 113 5.86 -19.54 0.74
C ASN A 113 7.19 -18.83 1.00
N LEU A 114 8.06 -19.48 1.78
CA LEU A 114 9.41 -19.03 2.09
C LEU A 114 10.49 -19.81 1.32
N VAL A 115 10.09 -20.69 0.39
CA VAL A 115 11.02 -21.53 -0.38
C VAL A 115 11.32 -20.87 -1.72
N ASP A 116 10.27 -20.55 -2.49
CA ASP A 116 10.40 -20.03 -3.86
C ASP A 116 9.33 -18.98 -4.23
N PRO A 117 9.06 -17.98 -3.38
CA PRO A 117 8.03 -16.98 -3.69
C PRO A 117 8.41 -16.17 -4.95
N PRO A 118 7.44 -15.82 -5.80
CA PRO A 118 7.71 -15.01 -6.98
C PRO A 118 8.17 -13.60 -6.57
N ARG A 119 9.28 -13.15 -7.17
CA ARG A 119 9.83 -11.80 -7.01
C ARG A 119 9.28 -10.86 -8.09
N ARG A 120 8.60 -9.79 -7.69
CA ARG A 120 7.92 -8.81 -8.57
C ARG A 120 8.10 -7.39 -8.05
N ASN A 121 7.78 -6.37 -8.85
CA ASN A 121 7.65 -4.97 -8.40
C ASN A 121 6.20 -4.46 -8.44
N THR A 122 5.29 -5.27 -8.98
CA THR A 122 3.86 -5.03 -9.02
C THR A 122 3.12 -6.32 -8.66
N VAL A 123 2.11 -6.21 -7.81
CA VAL A 123 1.20 -7.30 -7.44
C VAL A 123 -0.23 -6.86 -7.72
N THR A 124 -1.02 -7.72 -8.36
CA THR A 124 -2.46 -7.50 -8.49
C THR A 124 -3.14 -8.10 -7.27
N ILE A 125 -3.99 -7.30 -6.61
CA ILE A 125 -4.90 -7.76 -5.56
C ILE A 125 -6.28 -7.89 -6.20
N PRO A 126 -6.75 -9.11 -6.52
CA PRO A 126 -8.04 -9.26 -7.16
C PRO A 126 -9.19 -8.98 -6.18
N LYS A 127 -10.39 -8.76 -6.72
CA LYS A 127 -11.62 -8.66 -5.94
C LYS A 127 -11.76 -9.84 -4.96
N ASN A 128 -12.20 -9.55 -3.74
CA ASN A 128 -12.46 -10.52 -2.67
C ASN A 128 -11.23 -11.35 -2.27
N ARG A 129 -10.05 -10.77 -2.36
CA ARG A 129 -8.78 -11.40 -1.98
C ARG A 129 -7.85 -10.45 -1.22
N TRP A 130 -6.78 -11.03 -0.73
CA TRP A 130 -5.65 -10.32 -0.14
C TRP A 130 -4.34 -10.95 -0.60
N ALA A 131 -3.25 -10.19 -0.51
CA ALA A 131 -1.90 -10.71 -0.70
C ALA A 131 -0.93 -10.10 0.31
N THR A 132 0.06 -10.88 0.73
CA THR A 132 1.18 -10.43 1.53
C THR A 132 2.43 -10.39 0.67
N ILE A 133 3.08 -9.23 0.63
CA ILE A 133 4.41 -9.07 0.05
C ILE A 133 5.45 -8.90 1.15
N ARG A 134 6.66 -9.38 0.90
CA ARG A 134 7.83 -9.24 1.77
C ARG A 134 8.99 -8.62 1.01
N PHE A 135 9.65 -7.63 1.60
CA PHE A 135 10.91 -7.07 1.08
C PHE A 135 11.82 -6.63 2.22
N LYS A 136 13.07 -6.31 1.89
CA LYS A 136 14.03 -5.74 2.82
C LYS A 136 14.24 -4.27 2.48
N ALA A 137 14.09 -3.37 3.45
CA ALA A 137 14.18 -1.93 3.26
C ALA A 137 15.64 -1.44 3.16
N GLU A 138 16.33 -1.81 2.08
CA GLU A 138 17.76 -1.53 1.87
C GLU A 138 18.04 -0.42 0.85
N ASN A 139 17.02 0.29 0.38
CA ASN A 139 17.17 1.46 -0.47
C ASN A 139 16.79 2.73 0.33
N PRO A 140 17.78 3.48 0.85
CA PRO A 140 17.53 4.67 1.67
C PRO A 140 17.14 5.85 0.77
N ASP A 141 15.85 5.99 0.48
CA ASP A 141 15.26 7.08 -0.31
C ASP A 141 13.73 7.19 -0.06
N VAL A 142 13.05 8.13 -0.73
CA VAL A 142 11.58 8.32 -0.73
C VAL A 142 10.94 7.93 -2.06
#